data_AF-A0A1D6ND72-F1
#
_entry.id   AF-A0A1D6ND72-F1
#
_cell.length_a   1.000
_cell.length_b   1.000
_cell.length_c   1.000
_cell.angle_alpha   90.00
_cell.angle_beta   90.00
_cell.angle_gamma   90.00
#
_symmetry.space_group_name_H-M   'P 1'
#
loop_
_entity.id
_entity.type
_entity.pdbx_description
1 polymer ?
#
loop_
_entity_poly.entity_id
_entity_poly.type
_entity_poly.pdbx_seq_one_letter_code
_entity_poly.pdbx_strand_id
1 'polypeptide(L)'
;MVVVPFSLRIARNPIRLRLLPVSAARFTRLAMSTTPPAAATISVEYAKSGRSICKGCSGVIASGALRLGASARDPRGFGATKWYHVSCLPSSSYPLGPIGSIKGFDSIKDHDRAELRELEKNHKRDNTAVSPPEEQRPKKARIQMFSPAEGVPDNVTVSVEYAKSGRSTCKGCSENIAKGALRLGASFPDPRGYENTKWYHVVCFPTSSYPLFPMSNFVDLSCMQDHDRDKLHKLVENHKSDGKAADVLNESNLKREMAHSMDDSNEGAEKDLEGIKIHCMGEFEEGAEKNLEEAKLPAGNKMIGPSISFSLSDIKKEYKNATLPAHWKVFDTVIFREKEDGLHASSKIAAFDFDGCLANTSMKRVGADQWSLQHKSIPEKLQRLYDDGYKLVIFTNESNIERWKNKRQQAVDSKVGRLDNFIECVKAPIQVFIACGLGKGKGIPDDPYRKPNPGMWWLMAQHFNSGIKIDMDQSFYVGDAAGRENDHSDADIEFAKAIGLKFHVPEEYFGF
;
A
#
# COMPACT_ATOMS: atom_id res chain seq x y z
N MET A 1 -84.41 16.92 32.16
CA MET A 1 -83.33 16.05 32.70
C MET A 1 -82.20 16.15 31.68
N VAL A 2 -81.02 16.76 31.92
CA VAL A 2 -80.12 16.73 33.10
C VAL A 2 -79.72 15.27 33.37
N VAL A 3 -78.45 14.82 33.37
CA VAL A 3 -77.25 15.42 34.01
C VAL A 3 -75.93 15.17 33.23
N VAL A 4 -75.12 16.24 33.03
CA VAL A 4 -73.63 16.34 32.90
C VAL A 4 -72.79 15.30 32.12
N PRO A 5 -71.97 15.76 31.13
CA PRO A 5 -70.63 15.25 30.85
C PRO A 5 -69.55 16.05 31.63
N PHE A 6 -68.54 15.39 32.20
CA PHE A 6 -67.52 16.08 33.01
C PHE A 6 -66.52 16.89 32.16
N SER A 7 -65.99 17.98 32.73
CA SER A 7 -65.32 19.07 31.98
C SER A 7 -63.87 19.32 32.39
N LEU A 8 -63.07 19.86 31.47
CA LEU A 8 -61.92 20.77 31.68
C LEU A 8 -61.50 21.34 30.31
N ARG A 9 -62.19 22.36 29.76
CA ARG A 9 -62.09 23.82 29.98
C ARG A 9 -60.93 24.53 29.24
N ILE A 10 -61.21 25.73 28.74
CA ILE A 10 -60.44 26.49 27.73
C ILE A 10 -60.02 27.87 28.27
N ALA A 11 -58.77 28.29 28.07
CA ALA A 11 -58.29 29.67 27.83
C ALA A 11 -56.77 29.61 27.51
N ARG A 12 -56.17 30.18 26.45
CA ARG A 12 -56.21 31.50 25.78
C ARG A 12 -55.25 32.57 26.36
N ASN A 13 -54.21 32.88 25.56
CA ASN A 13 -53.45 34.14 25.48
C ASN A 13 -52.53 34.55 26.66
N PRO A 14 -51.58 35.50 26.47
CA PRO A 14 -51.13 36.17 25.23
C PRO A 14 -49.61 36.05 24.92
N ILE A 15 -49.22 36.53 23.74
CA ILE A 15 -47.83 36.84 23.38
C ILE A 15 -47.29 37.98 24.28
N ARG A 16 -46.03 37.90 24.70
CA ARG A 16 -45.30 39.08 25.20
C ARG A 16 -43.82 39.04 24.80
N LEU A 17 -43.37 40.00 23.99
CA LEU A 17 -41.95 40.20 23.68
C LEU A 17 -41.17 40.49 24.96
N ARG A 18 -39.96 39.92 25.08
CA ARG A 18 -38.89 40.44 25.93
C ARG A 18 -37.68 40.74 25.07
N LEU A 19 -37.39 42.03 24.90
CA LEU A 19 -36.10 42.50 24.42
C LEU A 19 -35.03 42.12 25.46
N LEU A 20 -33.89 41.62 25.00
CA LEU A 20 -32.67 41.46 25.80
C LEU A 20 -31.61 42.43 25.28
N PRO A 21 -30.81 43.07 26.15
CA PRO A 21 -29.94 44.17 25.75
C PRO A 21 -28.69 43.68 25.00
N VAL A 22 -28.34 44.39 23.93
CA VAL A 22 -27.07 44.22 23.22
C VAL A 22 -25.92 44.51 24.18
N SER A 23 -25.20 43.46 24.57
CA SER A 23 -24.06 43.55 25.50
C SER A 23 -22.76 43.42 24.71
N ALA A 24 -21.86 44.39 24.84
CA ALA A 24 -20.68 44.49 23.99
C ALA A 24 -19.70 43.31 24.14
N ALA A 25 -19.25 42.75 23.02
CA ALA A 25 -18.28 41.67 22.98
C ALA A 25 -16.88 42.15 23.41
N ARG A 26 -16.56 42.02 24.71
CA ARG A 26 -15.19 42.17 25.21
C ARG A 26 -14.35 40.98 24.76
N PHE A 27 -13.33 41.24 23.93
CA PHE A 27 -12.28 40.26 23.63
C PHE A 27 -11.39 40.01 24.85
N THR A 28 -11.83 39.13 25.76
CA THR A 28 -10.99 38.62 26.84
C THR A 28 -9.97 37.63 26.28
N ARG A 29 -8.76 38.11 26.03
CA ARG A 29 -7.60 37.31 25.62
C ARG A 29 -7.31 36.25 26.70
N LEU A 30 -7.65 34.98 26.43
CA LEU A 30 -7.44 33.90 27.39
C LEU A 30 -5.93 33.60 27.48
N ALA A 31 -5.27 34.12 28.53
CA ALA A 31 -3.85 33.93 28.74
C ALA A 31 -3.57 32.44 29.06
N MET A 32 -2.78 31.77 28.22
CA MET A 32 -2.36 30.40 28.51
C MET A 32 -1.35 30.41 29.65
N SER A 33 -1.75 29.90 30.82
CA SER A 33 -0.87 29.76 31.98
C SER A 33 0.17 28.66 31.73
N THR A 34 1.36 29.06 31.26
CA THR A 34 2.48 28.17 30.99
C THR A 34 3.19 27.77 32.28
N THR A 35 2.58 26.91 33.09
CA THR A 35 3.31 26.18 34.15
C THR A 35 4.30 25.21 33.49
N PRO A 36 5.59 25.22 33.86
CA PRO A 36 6.56 24.27 33.31
C PRO A 36 6.18 22.83 33.70
N PRO A 37 6.40 21.83 32.82
CA PRO A 37 6.05 20.45 33.12
C PRO A 37 6.89 19.91 34.28
N ALA A 38 6.24 19.24 35.23
CA ALA A 38 6.91 18.67 36.40
C ALA A 38 7.99 17.65 35.99
N ALA A 39 9.19 17.78 36.56
CA ALA A 39 10.34 16.96 36.21
C ALA A 39 10.04 15.45 36.40
N ALA A 40 10.40 14.64 35.41
CA ALA A 40 10.12 13.21 35.42
C ALA A 40 11.03 12.49 36.43
N THR A 41 10.43 11.89 37.46
CA THR A 41 11.15 11.08 38.45
C THR A 41 11.67 9.79 37.82
N ILE A 42 12.97 9.49 38.01
CA ILE A 42 13.59 8.26 37.53
C ILE A 42 13.62 7.23 38.66
N SER A 43 13.31 5.98 38.31
CA SER A 43 13.33 4.81 39.19
C SER A 43 14.04 3.65 38.52
N VAL A 44 14.51 2.70 39.32
CA VAL A 44 15.23 1.51 38.86
C VAL A 44 14.73 0.28 39.59
N GLU A 45 14.48 -0.81 38.86
CA GLU A 45 14.09 -2.10 39.43
C GLU A 45 14.41 -3.25 38.46
N TYR A 46 14.46 -4.49 38.97
CA TYR A 46 14.40 -5.68 38.13
C TYR A 46 12.98 -5.86 37.57
N ALA A 47 12.89 -6.29 36.32
CA ALA A 47 11.62 -6.41 35.60
C ALA A 47 10.73 -7.53 36.14
N LYS A 48 9.69 -7.15 36.90
CA LYS A 48 8.72 -8.05 37.56
C LYS A 48 7.94 -9.01 36.63
N SER A 49 7.96 -8.78 35.32
CA SER A 49 7.57 -9.75 34.28
C SER A 49 8.10 -9.30 32.92
N GLY A 50 8.29 -10.24 31.98
CA GLY A 50 8.73 -9.97 30.61
C GLY A 50 7.74 -9.21 29.71
N ARG A 51 6.73 -8.53 30.29
CA ARG A 51 5.66 -7.83 29.57
C ARG A 51 5.97 -6.35 29.28
N SER A 52 7.09 -5.83 29.80
CA SER A 52 7.51 -4.44 29.55
C SER A 52 8.28 -4.29 28.25
N ILE A 53 7.88 -3.32 27.43
CA ILE A 53 8.57 -2.94 26.18
C ILE A 53 9.38 -1.66 26.44
N CYS A 54 10.66 -1.70 26.07
CA CYS A 54 11.58 -0.56 26.18
C CYS A 54 11.17 0.59 25.26
N LYS A 55 11.04 1.80 25.81
CA LYS A 55 10.65 3.00 25.06
C LYS A 55 11.81 3.71 24.34
N GLY A 56 13.03 3.17 24.41
CA GLY A 56 14.19 3.63 23.64
C GLY A 56 14.41 2.81 22.37
N CYS A 57 14.38 1.47 22.46
CA CYS A 57 14.70 0.57 21.34
C CYS A 57 13.52 -0.29 20.85
N SER A 58 12.33 -0.16 21.45
CA SER A 58 11.13 -0.98 21.20
C SER A 58 11.28 -2.49 21.46
N GLY A 59 12.43 -2.94 21.99
CA GLY A 59 12.65 -4.33 22.38
C GLY A 59 11.96 -4.71 23.68
N VAL A 60 11.66 -6.00 23.86
CA VAL A 60 11.16 -6.55 25.12
C VAL A 60 12.25 -6.46 26.20
N ILE A 61 11.84 -6.11 27.42
CA ILE A 61 12.67 -6.22 28.62
C ILE A 61 12.30 -7.54 29.30
N ALA A 62 13.23 -8.49 29.33
CA ALA A 62 13.03 -9.83 29.87
C ALA A 62 12.71 -9.81 31.38
N SER A 63 12.01 -10.84 31.87
CA SER A 63 11.73 -10.99 33.30
C SER A 63 13.03 -11.10 34.10
N GLY A 64 13.14 -10.40 35.22
CA GLY A 64 14.34 -10.34 36.05
C GLY A 64 15.46 -9.42 35.51
N ALA A 65 15.38 -8.90 34.28
CA ALA A 65 16.38 -7.97 33.76
C ALA A 65 16.25 -6.57 34.40
N LEU A 66 17.38 -5.89 34.62
CA LEU A 66 17.40 -4.55 35.21
C LEU A 66 16.82 -3.50 34.23
N ARG A 67 15.93 -2.63 34.72
CA ARG A 67 15.25 -1.60 33.92
C ARG A 67 15.14 -0.26 34.61
N LEU A 68 15.17 0.81 33.81
CA LEU A 68 14.96 2.19 34.24
C LEU A 68 13.54 2.64 33.88
N GLY A 69 12.86 3.29 34.83
CA GLY A 69 11.48 3.73 34.73
C GLY A 69 11.35 5.24 34.93
N ALA A 70 11.07 5.99 33.86
CA ALA A 70 10.81 7.42 33.91
C ALA A 70 9.31 7.69 34.13
N SER A 71 8.98 8.37 35.23
CA SER A 71 7.59 8.62 35.67
C SER A 71 7.33 10.11 35.85
N ALA A 72 6.39 10.65 35.07
CA ALA A 72 5.79 11.96 35.29
C ALA A 72 4.35 11.80 35.78
N ARG A 73 3.86 12.77 36.58
CA ARG A 73 2.46 12.85 37.01
C ARG A 73 1.70 13.85 36.14
N ASP A 74 0.53 13.46 35.66
CA ASP A 74 -0.48 14.38 35.15
C ASP A 74 -1.00 15.24 36.32
N PRO A 75 -1.36 16.52 36.13
CA PRO A 75 -2.03 17.32 37.17
C PRO A 75 -3.32 16.69 37.73
N ARG A 76 -3.93 15.72 37.02
CA ARG A 76 -5.07 14.91 37.47
C ARG A 76 -4.66 13.67 38.29
N GLY A 77 -3.41 13.57 38.74
CA GLY A 77 -2.90 12.54 39.65
C GLY A 77 -2.48 11.22 38.99
N PHE A 78 -2.96 10.90 37.78
CA PHE A 78 -2.55 9.71 37.04
C PHE A 78 -1.09 9.82 36.55
N GLY A 79 -0.30 8.78 36.78
CA GLY A 79 1.11 8.71 36.35
C GLY A 79 1.40 7.43 35.58
N ALA A 80 2.09 7.55 34.44
CA ALA A 80 2.43 6.42 33.58
C ALA A 80 3.95 6.29 33.43
N THR A 81 4.52 5.21 33.97
CA THR A 81 5.96 4.94 33.90
C THR A 81 6.36 4.44 32.51
N LYS A 82 7.28 5.15 31.85
CA LYS A 82 7.95 4.72 30.63
C LYS A 82 9.18 3.88 31.01
N TRP A 83 9.18 2.61 30.61
CA TRP A 83 10.28 1.67 30.90
C TRP A 83 11.32 1.65 29.79
N TYR A 84 12.59 1.49 30.16
CA TYR A 84 13.75 1.43 29.28
C TYR A 84 14.72 0.33 29.76
N HIS A 85 15.45 -0.33 28.85
CA HIS A 85 16.70 -1.00 29.22
C HIS A 85 17.70 0.05 29.75
N VAL A 86 18.63 -0.35 30.61
CA VAL A 86 19.62 0.56 31.22
C VAL A 86 20.36 1.40 30.17
N SER A 87 20.88 0.76 29.11
CA SER A 87 21.59 1.41 28.00
C SER A 87 20.70 2.13 26.97
N CYS A 88 19.38 2.16 27.18
CA CYS A 88 18.40 2.70 26.24
C CYS A 88 17.60 3.89 26.80
N LEU A 89 17.90 4.37 28.02
CA LEU A 89 17.34 5.61 28.53
C LEU A 89 18.02 6.81 27.84
N PRO A 90 17.29 7.72 27.16
CA PRO A 90 17.90 8.87 26.51
C PRO A 90 18.33 9.92 27.54
N SER A 91 19.63 9.95 27.84
CA SER A 91 20.26 10.84 28.83
C SER A 91 20.01 12.33 28.58
N SER A 92 19.74 12.74 27.33
CA SER A 92 19.36 14.10 26.94
C SER A 92 17.92 14.48 27.31
N SER A 93 17.03 13.50 27.45
CA SER A 93 15.61 13.71 27.83
C SER A 93 15.35 13.41 29.31
N TYR A 94 16.20 12.56 29.91
CA TYR A 94 16.14 12.17 31.32
C TYR A 94 17.56 12.20 31.89
N PRO A 95 18.12 13.37 32.20
CA PRO A 95 19.43 13.47 32.81
C PRO A 95 19.43 12.72 34.14
N LEU A 96 20.28 11.70 34.24
CA LEU A 96 20.50 10.98 35.49
C LEU A 96 21.20 11.92 36.46
N GLY A 97 20.53 12.27 37.56
CA GLY A 97 21.16 12.85 38.74
C GLY A 97 22.09 11.84 39.43
N PRO A 98 22.63 12.17 40.61
CA PRO A 98 23.50 11.26 41.37
C PRO A 98 22.86 9.86 41.48
N ILE A 99 23.56 8.81 41.03
CA ILE A 99 22.95 7.47 40.88
C ILE A 99 22.41 6.90 42.19
N GLY A 100 23.05 7.20 43.33
CA GLY A 100 22.56 6.84 44.67
C GLY A 100 21.26 7.53 45.10
N SER A 101 20.74 8.49 44.32
CA SER A 101 19.44 9.15 44.53
C SER A 101 18.34 8.61 43.62
N ILE A 102 18.63 7.61 42.76
CA ILE A 102 17.61 7.00 41.89
C ILE A 102 16.73 6.07 42.72
N LYS A 103 15.42 6.28 42.67
CA LYS A 103 14.45 5.51 43.47
C LYS A 103 14.52 4.01 43.14
N GLY A 104 14.94 3.21 44.12
CA GLY A 104 15.07 1.75 44.01
C GLY A 104 16.51 1.24 43.86
N PHE A 105 17.52 2.12 43.81
CA PHE A 105 18.93 1.73 43.71
C PHE A 105 19.39 0.81 44.85
N ASP A 106 18.91 1.05 46.06
CA ASP A 106 19.19 0.25 47.27
C ASP A 106 18.52 -1.13 47.25
N SER A 107 17.71 -1.44 46.23
CA SER A 107 17.07 -2.76 46.01
C SER A 107 17.71 -3.56 44.87
N ILE A 108 18.76 -3.05 44.23
CA ILE A 108 19.59 -3.75 43.23
C ILE A 108 20.69 -4.54 43.97
N LYS A 109 21.20 -5.63 43.38
CA LYS A 109 22.44 -6.32 43.83
C LYS A 109 23.69 -5.45 43.62
N ASP A 110 24.69 -5.59 44.48
CA ASP A 110 25.91 -4.77 44.46
C ASP A 110 26.75 -4.87 43.18
N HIS A 111 26.74 -6.02 42.51
CA HIS A 111 27.37 -6.20 41.20
C HIS A 111 26.80 -5.20 40.17
N ASP A 112 25.48 -5.21 39.98
CA ASP A 112 24.81 -4.38 38.97
C ASP A 112 24.79 -2.89 39.38
N ARG A 113 24.93 -2.58 40.68
CA ARG A 113 25.20 -1.22 41.18
C ARG A 113 26.55 -0.68 40.71
N ALA A 114 27.56 -1.53 40.47
CA ALA A 114 28.85 -1.12 39.93
C ALA A 114 28.74 -0.85 38.41
N GLU A 115 28.06 -1.73 37.65
CA GLU A 115 27.82 -1.53 36.21
C GLU A 115 27.12 -0.20 35.91
N LEU A 116 26.10 0.16 36.70
CA LEU A 116 25.40 1.44 36.60
C LEU A 116 26.35 2.65 36.79
N ARG A 117 27.33 2.56 37.70
CA ARG A 117 28.29 3.64 37.97
C ARG A 117 29.34 3.78 36.87
N GLU A 118 29.77 2.70 36.23
CA GLU A 118 30.67 2.79 35.06
C GLU A 118 29.97 3.33 33.81
N LEU A 119 28.68 3.02 33.61
CA LEU A 119 27.87 3.60 32.53
C LEU A 119 27.71 5.14 32.67
N GLU A 120 27.74 5.68 33.90
CA GLU A 120 27.76 7.13 34.16
C GLU A 120 29.09 7.77 33.73
N LYS A 121 30.22 7.14 34.09
CA LYS A 121 31.57 7.64 33.79
C LYS A 121 31.84 7.71 32.29
N ASN A 122 31.37 6.73 31.53
CA ASN A 122 31.56 6.71 30.08
C ASN A 122 30.75 7.81 29.38
N HIS A 123 29.49 8.05 29.77
CA HIS A 123 28.69 9.17 29.24
C HIS A 123 29.27 10.56 29.54
N LYS A 124 30.15 10.70 30.53
CA LYS A 124 30.83 11.98 30.85
C LYS A 124 32.09 12.24 30.01
N ARG A 125 32.58 11.25 29.24
CA ARG A 125 33.80 11.40 28.41
C ARG A 125 33.51 11.89 26.99
N ASP A 126 32.40 11.46 26.38
CA ASP A 126 32.08 11.75 24.96
C ASP A 126 31.78 13.23 24.64
N ASN A 127 31.71 14.11 25.64
CA ASN A 127 31.37 15.53 25.46
C ASN A 127 32.58 16.48 25.26
N THR A 128 33.83 15.97 25.27
CA THR A 128 35.04 16.83 25.17
C THR A 128 36.21 16.17 24.45
N ALA A 129 36.88 16.96 23.59
CA ALA A 129 38.08 16.67 22.78
C ALA A 129 37.88 16.00 21.41
N VAL A 130 38.81 16.27 20.49
CA VAL A 130 38.72 16.00 19.04
C VAL A 130 40.07 15.50 18.50
N SER A 131 40.11 14.23 18.07
CA SER A 131 40.96 13.65 17.00
C SER A 131 42.51 13.82 17.04
N PRO A 132 43.26 13.19 16.12
CA PRO A 132 43.31 11.77 15.73
C PRO A 132 44.71 11.18 16.04
N PRO A 133 45.08 9.94 15.66
CA PRO A 133 44.29 8.81 15.14
C PRO A 133 44.27 7.66 16.19
N GLU A 134 44.14 6.34 15.98
CA GLU A 134 43.76 5.43 14.87
C GLU A 134 43.08 4.19 15.55
N GLU A 135 43.04 2.92 15.11
CA GLU A 135 43.53 2.26 13.90
C GLU A 135 42.46 1.39 13.21
N GLN A 136 42.42 1.50 11.87
CA GLN A 136 41.94 0.54 10.86
C GLN A 136 40.94 -0.52 11.33
N ARG A 137 39.66 -0.13 11.27
CA ARG A 137 38.59 -0.99 10.72
C ARG A 137 37.83 -0.20 9.64
N PRO A 138 37.26 -0.85 8.61
CA PRO A 138 36.74 -0.16 7.43
C PRO A 138 35.69 0.91 7.78
N LYS A 139 35.91 2.12 7.22
CA LYS A 139 35.13 3.33 7.52
C LYS A 139 33.69 3.20 7.06
N LYS A 140 32.74 3.78 7.81
CA LYS A 140 31.33 3.82 7.44
C LYS A 140 31.07 5.01 6.52
N ALA A 141 30.88 4.77 5.23
CA ALA A 141 30.24 5.75 4.36
C ALA A 141 28.78 5.98 4.82
N ARG A 142 28.47 7.18 5.34
CA ARG A 142 27.13 7.79 5.30
C ARG A 142 27.28 9.09 4.52
N ILE A 143 27.01 9.03 3.22
CA ILE A 143 27.00 10.22 2.38
C ILE A 143 25.60 10.85 2.49
N GLN A 144 25.52 12.16 2.73
CA GLN A 144 24.27 12.91 2.90
C GLN A 144 24.24 14.06 1.91
N MET A 145 23.26 14.04 1.00
CA MET A 145 23.10 15.06 -0.05
C MET A 145 22.09 16.12 0.36
N PHE A 146 22.42 17.38 0.09
CA PHE A 146 21.51 18.53 0.13
C PHE A 146 21.10 18.91 -1.29
N SER A 147 19.81 19.16 -1.49
CA SER A 147 19.21 19.48 -2.78
C SER A 147 19.25 20.98 -3.06
N PRO A 148 19.61 21.39 -4.29
CA PRO A 148 18.96 22.53 -4.92
C PRO A 148 18.56 22.19 -6.36
N ALA A 149 17.26 21.97 -6.58
CA ALA A 149 16.62 21.90 -7.88
C ALA A 149 15.13 22.20 -7.73
N GLU A 150 14.56 23.02 -8.61
CA GLU A 150 13.17 23.49 -8.49
C GLU A 150 12.15 22.37 -8.73
N GLY A 151 11.01 22.45 -8.03
CA GLY A 151 9.88 21.52 -8.18
C GLY A 151 9.82 20.33 -7.20
N VAL A 152 10.86 20.10 -6.40
CA VAL A 152 10.85 19.14 -5.27
C VAL A 152 10.38 19.86 -4.00
N PRO A 153 9.50 19.28 -3.15
CA PRO A 153 9.13 19.90 -1.88
C PRO A 153 10.35 20.06 -0.95
N ASP A 154 10.55 21.28 -0.44
CA ASP A 154 11.69 21.69 0.40
C ASP A 154 11.81 20.88 1.69
N ASN A 155 12.58 19.78 1.66
CA ASN A 155 13.38 19.21 2.77
C ASN A 155 13.97 17.81 2.52
N VAL A 156 13.62 17.13 1.42
CA VAL A 156 14.02 15.73 1.21
C VAL A 156 15.54 15.61 0.98
N THR A 157 16.22 14.84 1.83
CA THR A 157 17.66 14.52 1.68
C THR A 157 17.85 13.06 1.28
N VAL A 158 18.67 12.80 0.27
CA VAL A 158 19.04 11.43 -0.14
C VAL A 158 20.36 11.06 0.50
N SER A 159 20.45 9.81 0.96
CA SER A 159 21.66 9.27 1.61
C SER A 159 21.97 7.87 1.11
N VAL A 160 23.25 7.51 1.12
CA VAL A 160 23.75 6.19 0.71
C VAL A 160 24.62 5.63 1.84
N GLU A 161 24.34 4.40 2.27
CA GLU A 161 25.15 3.68 3.26
C GLU A 161 24.98 2.16 3.17
N TYR A 162 25.94 1.42 3.71
CA TYR A 162 25.79 -0.01 3.97
C TYR A 162 24.87 -0.27 5.18
N ALA A 163 24.01 -1.28 5.07
CA ALA A 163 22.97 -1.58 6.04
C ALA A 163 23.55 -2.05 7.41
N LYS A 164 23.55 -1.14 8.39
CA LYS A 164 24.07 -1.36 9.76
C LYS A 164 23.46 -2.58 10.48
N SER A 165 22.25 -3.00 10.10
CA SER A 165 21.61 -4.25 10.56
C SER A 165 20.56 -4.72 9.55
N GLY A 166 20.24 -6.02 9.54
CA GLY A 166 19.22 -6.62 8.67
C GLY A 166 17.76 -6.31 9.03
N ARG A 167 17.51 -5.22 9.79
CA ARG A 167 16.18 -4.85 10.31
C ARG A 167 15.47 -3.80 9.46
N SER A 168 16.11 -3.28 8.40
CA SER A 168 15.51 -2.29 7.51
C SER A 168 14.80 -2.96 6.36
N THR A 169 13.48 -2.85 6.34
CA THR A 169 12.64 -3.31 5.22
C THR A 169 12.66 -2.30 4.07
N CYS A 170 12.95 -2.76 2.86
CA CYS A 170 12.93 -1.98 1.63
C CYS A 170 11.53 -1.44 1.34
N LYS A 171 11.41 -0.15 1.04
CA LYS A 171 10.12 0.51 0.75
C LYS A 171 9.68 0.43 -0.72
N GLY A 172 10.43 -0.30 -1.57
CA GLY A 172 10.00 -0.70 -2.90
C GLY A 172 9.40 -2.11 -2.90
N CYS A 173 10.22 -3.13 -2.63
CA CYS A 173 9.80 -4.54 -2.69
C CYS A 173 9.29 -5.15 -1.37
N SER A 174 9.23 -4.39 -0.26
CA SER A 174 8.84 -4.87 1.08
C SER A 174 9.74 -5.97 1.71
N GLU A 175 10.84 -6.35 1.06
CA GLU A 175 11.80 -7.33 1.61
C GLU A 175 12.83 -6.71 2.57
N ASN A 176 13.43 -7.54 3.44
CA ASN A 176 14.44 -7.07 4.39
C ASN A 176 15.82 -6.90 3.75
N ILE A 177 16.36 -5.68 3.83
CA ILE A 177 17.71 -5.35 3.38
C ILE A 177 18.72 -6.01 4.33
N ALA A 178 19.50 -6.97 3.82
CA ALA A 178 20.47 -7.73 4.61
C ALA A 178 21.55 -6.86 5.27
N LYS A 179 22.05 -7.27 6.44
CA LYS A 179 23.15 -6.56 7.13
C LYS A 179 24.39 -6.53 6.22
N GLY A 180 24.94 -5.34 6.00
CA GLY A 180 26.09 -5.11 5.12
C GLY A 180 25.75 -4.89 3.64
N ALA A 181 24.50 -5.07 3.21
CA ALA A 181 24.10 -4.73 1.84
C ALA A 181 24.00 -3.21 1.64
N LEU A 182 24.33 -2.72 0.44
CA LEU A 182 24.21 -1.30 0.09
C LEU A 182 22.73 -0.88 -0.02
N ARG A 183 22.38 0.28 0.53
CA ARG A 183 21.02 0.83 0.50
C ARG A 183 21.00 2.34 0.33
N LEU A 184 19.93 2.83 -0.28
CA LEU A 184 19.61 4.26 -0.34
C LEU A 184 18.53 4.61 0.68
N GLY A 185 18.62 5.80 1.27
CA GLY A 185 17.70 6.32 2.27
C GLY A 185 17.23 7.72 1.92
N ALA A 186 15.95 7.88 1.56
CA ALA A 186 15.30 9.18 1.41
C ALA A 186 14.75 9.64 2.77
N SER A 187 15.29 10.73 3.31
CA SER A 187 15.00 11.23 4.66
C SER A 187 14.21 12.52 4.63
N PHE A 188 13.16 12.56 5.45
CA PHE A 188 12.24 13.70 5.59
C PHE A 188 12.29 14.18 7.04
N PRO A 189 12.57 15.46 7.34
CA PRO A 189 12.40 16.00 8.69
C PRO A 189 10.92 16.18 9.04
N ASP A 190 10.54 15.61 10.17
CA ASP A 190 9.25 15.84 10.82
C ASP A 190 9.26 17.22 11.53
N PRO A 191 8.17 18.02 11.47
CA PRO A 191 8.06 19.29 12.19
C PRO A 191 8.28 19.23 13.71
N ARG A 192 8.31 18.02 14.30
CA ARG A 192 8.64 17.77 15.71
C ARG A 192 10.13 17.47 15.96
N GLY A 193 11.00 17.63 14.95
CA GLY A 193 12.45 17.50 15.06
C GLY A 193 13.01 16.07 14.87
N TYR A 194 12.33 15.20 14.12
CA TYR A 194 12.75 13.81 13.88
C TYR A 194 13.02 13.55 12.39
N GLU A 195 14.18 13.02 12.02
CA GLU A 195 14.41 12.48 10.66
C GLU A 195 13.67 11.15 10.47
N ASN A 196 12.90 11.02 9.40
CA ASN A 196 12.22 9.78 9.01
C ASN A 196 12.77 9.26 7.66
N THR A 197 13.63 8.25 7.69
CA THR A 197 14.29 7.69 6.50
C THR A 197 13.53 6.49 5.91
N LYS A 198 13.06 6.62 4.67
CA LYS A 198 12.58 5.50 3.85
C LYS A 198 13.79 4.81 3.21
N TRP A 199 14.05 3.57 3.59
CA TRP A 199 15.16 2.76 3.06
C TRP A 199 14.75 1.90 1.87
N TYR A 200 15.65 1.74 0.91
CA TYR A 200 15.45 0.96 -0.31
C TYR A 200 16.72 0.16 -0.68
N HIS A 201 16.56 -1.01 -1.30
CA HIS A 201 17.64 -1.61 -2.10
C HIS A 201 18.03 -0.67 -3.25
N VAL A 202 19.27 -0.77 -3.75
CA VAL A 202 19.76 0.05 -4.87
C VAL A 202 18.81 -0.01 -6.08
N VAL A 203 18.46 -1.21 -6.51
CA VAL A 203 17.53 -1.47 -7.64
C VAL A 203 16.05 -1.18 -7.34
N CYS A 204 15.70 -0.82 -6.10
CA CYS A 204 14.33 -0.54 -5.68
C CYS A 204 14.12 0.94 -5.27
N PHE A 205 15.13 1.79 -5.44
CA PHE A 205 15.04 3.21 -5.08
C PHE A 205 14.30 3.98 -6.18
N PRO A 206 13.17 4.65 -5.90
CA PRO A 206 12.38 5.36 -6.90
C PRO A 206 13.03 6.71 -7.23
N THR A 207 14.02 6.68 -8.12
CA THR A 207 14.72 7.85 -8.68
C THR A 207 13.77 8.88 -9.30
N SER A 208 12.65 8.44 -9.88
CA SER A 208 11.58 9.30 -10.39
C SER A 208 10.85 10.09 -9.29
N SER A 209 10.87 9.61 -8.05
CA SER A 209 10.31 10.30 -6.87
C SER A 209 11.37 11.09 -6.10
N TYR A 210 12.64 10.69 -6.19
CA TYR A 210 13.79 11.31 -5.53
C TYR A 210 14.95 11.45 -6.51
N PRO A 211 14.99 12.50 -7.34
CA PRO A 211 15.98 12.61 -8.41
C PRO A 211 17.40 12.70 -7.86
N LEU A 212 18.30 11.89 -8.42
CA LEU A 212 19.71 11.85 -8.04
C LEU A 212 20.48 13.00 -8.72
N PHE A 213 20.32 14.21 -8.17
CA PHE A 213 21.11 15.39 -8.53
C PHE A 213 22.61 15.16 -8.29
N PRO A 214 23.49 15.86 -9.03
CA PRO A 214 24.54 15.21 -9.81
C PRO A 214 25.71 14.61 -9.02
N MET A 215 26.31 13.57 -9.61
CA MET A 215 27.48 12.85 -9.10
C MET A 215 28.72 13.73 -8.81
N SER A 216 28.75 14.98 -9.29
CA SER A 216 29.78 15.98 -8.96
C SER A 216 29.85 16.32 -7.47
N ASN A 217 28.78 16.09 -6.72
CA ASN A 217 28.71 16.43 -5.29
C ASN A 217 29.32 15.35 -4.38
N PHE A 218 29.81 14.22 -4.92
CA PHE A 218 30.42 13.13 -4.16
C PHE A 218 31.85 13.43 -3.68
N VAL A 219 31.97 14.35 -2.73
CA VAL A 219 33.16 14.47 -1.90
C VAL A 219 33.30 13.20 -1.05
N ASP A 220 34.44 12.52 -1.21
CA ASP A 220 34.88 11.33 -0.50
C ASP A 220 34.11 10.00 -0.73
N LEU A 221 34.03 9.58 -2.00
CA LEU A 221 33.70 8.19 -2.38
C LEU A 221 34.90 7.20 -2.24
N SER A 222 35.93 7.54 -1.45
CA SER A 222 37.18 6.74 -1.35
C SER A 222 37.04 5.45 -0.53
N CYS A 223 35.95 5.32 0.25
CA CYS A 223 35.74 4.24 1.21
C CYS A 223 34.62 3.24 0.80
N MET A 224 34.13 3.31 -0.43
CA MET A 224 33.20 2.34 -1.02
C MET A 224 33.95 1.30 -1.86
N GLN A 225 33.45 0.06 -1.92
CA GLN A 225 33.99 -0.94 -2.83
C GLN A 225 33.64 -0.59 -4.28
N ASP A 226 34.58 -0.72 -5.21
CA ASP A 226 34.38 -0.23 -6.58
C ASP A 226 33.25 -0.95 -7.33
N HIS A 227 33.09 -2.25 -7.08
CA HIS A 227 31.95 -3.01 -7.62
C HIS A 227 30.57 -2.49 -7.16
N ASP A 228 30.49 -1.71 -6.08
CA ASP A 228 29.28 -1.02 -5.60
C ASP A 228 29.15 0.41 -6.15
N ARG A 229 30.28 1.09 -6.40
CA ARG A 229 30.35 2.36 -7.15
C ARG A 229 29.72 2.19 -8.53
N ASP A 230 30.06 1.11 -9.23
CA ASP A 230 29.54 0.78 -10.56
C ASP A 230 28.03 0.53 -10.59
N LYS A 231 27.47 -0.06 -9.52
CA LYS A 231 26.01 -0.28 -9.39
C LYS A 231 25.26 1.05 -9.26
N LEU A 232 25.84 2.04 -8.57
CA LEU A 232 25.28 3.38 -8.45
C LEU A 232 25.44 4.18 -9.74
N HIS A 233 26.59 4.09 -10.41
CA HIS A 233 26.79 4.68 -11.74
C HIS A 233 25.74 4.18 -12.74
N LYS A 234 25.56 2.87 -12.87
CA LYS A 234 24.56 2.27 -13.77
C LYS A 234 23.13 2.70 -13.43
N LEU A 235 22.79 2.84 -12.15
CA LEU A 235 21.48 3.36 -11.73
C LEU A 235 21.25 4.83 -12.15
N VAL A 236 22.31 5.65 -12.16
CA VAL A 236 22.26 7.07 -12.54
C VAL A 236 22.36 7.27 -14.05
N GLU A 237 23.13 6.44 -14.76
CA GLU A 237 23.35 6.54 -16.20
C GLU A 237 22.13 6.06 -17.00
N ASN A 238 21.51 4.92 -16.61
CA ASN A 238 20.22 4.48 -17.15
C ASN A 238 19.13 5.57 -17.03
N HIS A 239 19.21 6.42 -16.00
CA HIS A 239 18.25 7.49 -15.76
C HIS A 239 18.59 8.81 -16.48
N LYS A 240 19.70 8.85 -17.24
CA LYS A 240 20.07 9.96 -18.12
C LYS A 240 19.76 9.65 -19.59
N SER A 241 19.88 8.39 -20.01
CA SER A 241 19.47 7.94 -21.36
C SER A 241 17.99 8.22 -21.62
N ASP A 242 17.12 7.94 -20.65
CA ASP A 242 15.66 8.21 -20.74
C ASP A 242 15.30 9.69 -20.95
N GLY A 243 16.27 10.62 -20.82
CA GLY A 243 16.09 12.06 -20.98
C GLY A 243 16.49 12.65 -22.33
N LYS A 244 17.20 11.93 -23.22
CA LYS A 244 17.65 12.45 -24.53
C LYS A 244 17.84 11.36 -25.59
N ALA A 245 17.17 11.53 -26.73
CA ALA A 245 17.16 10.66 -27.92
C ALA A 245 16.54 9.27 -27.63
N ALA A 246 15.58 8.72 -28.38
CA ALA A 246 15.18 8.85 -29.79
C ALA A 246 16.17 8.23 -30.80
N ASP A 247 15.66 7.20 -31.50
CA ASP A 247 16.22 6.47 -32.65
C ASP A 247 17.33 5.40 -32.47
N VAL A 248 17.15 4.32 -33.24
CA VAL A 248 18.03 3.18 -33.62
C VAL A 248 18.42 2.10 -32.58
N LEU A 249 17.58 1.05 -32.53
CA LEU A 249 17.87 -0.39 -32.71
C LEU A 249 19.02 -1.12 -31.96
N ASN A 250 18.62 -2.14 -31.15
CA ASN A 250 18.90 -3.59 -31.32
C ASN A 250 19.50 -4.41 -30.13
N GLU A 251 18.95 -5.62 -30.00
CA GLU A 251 19.42 -6.91 -29.40
C GLU A 251 20.38 -7.04 -28.19
N SER A 252 19.80 -7.68 -27.15
CA SER A 252 20.20 -9.01 -26.61
C SER A 252 21.46 -9.23 -25.73
N ASN A 253 21.38 -10.33 -24.98
CA ASN A 253 22.47 -11.14 -24.42
C ASN A 253 23.51 -10.48 -23.49
N LEU A 254 23.28 -10.58 -22.17
CA LEU A 254 24.38 -10.75 -21.21
C LEU A 254 23.95 -11.49 -19.92
N LYS A 255 23.76 -12.82 -19.99
CA LYS A 255 23.55 -13.67 -18.80
C LYS A 255 23.96 -15.15 -18.92
N ARG A 256 25.12 -15.38 -19.49
CA ARG A 256 26.04 -16.53 -19.28
C ARG A 256 27.42 -15.86 -19.34
N GLU A 257 28.36 -16.03 -18.40
CA GLU A 257 28.71 -17.18 -17.58
C GLU A 257 28.97 -16.80 -16.10
N MET A 258 29.01 -17.80 -15.20
CA MET A 258 29.98 -17.96 -14.09
C MET A 258 29.64 -19.19 -13.25
N ALA A 259 29.89 -20.38 -13.81
CA ALA A 259 29.82 -21.67 -13.11
C ALA A 259 30.64 -22.74 -13.86
N HIS A 260 31.97 -22.70 -13.73
CA HIS A 260 32.86 -23.75 -14.22
C HIS A 260 33.82 -24.17 -13.10
N SER A 261 33.73 -25.43 -12.66
CA SER A 261 34.88 -26.33 -12.41
C SER A 261 34.44 -27.62 -11.70
N MET A 262 34.44 -28.75 -12.41
CA MET A 262 35.30 -29.93 -12.13
C MET A 262 34.80 -31.22 -12.82
N ASP A 263 35.77 -32.02 -13.24
CA ASP A 263 35.80 -33.44 -13.64
C ASP A 263 34.74 -34.00 -14.63
N ASP A 264 35.10 -33.92 -15.91
CA ASP A 264 35.53 -35.03 -16.80
C ASP A 264 34.95 -36.47 -16.71
N SER A 265 34.95 -37.12 -17.88
CA SER A 265 34.71 -38.57 -18.14
C SER A 265 33.29 -39.11 -17.85
N ASN A 266 32.64 -39.93 -18.69
CA ASN A 266 33.14 -40.87 -19.71
C ASN A 266 32.11 -41.11 -20.86
N GLU A 267 32.51 -41.88 -21.88
CA GLU A 267 31.69 -42.29 -23.05
C GLU A 267 30.59 -43.33 -22.72
N GLY A 268 29.57 -43.50 -23.60
CA GLY A 268 28.75 -44.73 -23.59
C GLY A 268 27.37 -44.72 -24.29
N ALA A 269 27.31 -45.30 -25.50
CA ALA A 269 26.23 -46.14 -26.08
C ALA A 269 24.72 -45.76 -25.95
N GLU A 270 24.14 -45.38 -27.09
CA GLU A 270 23.10 -46.13 -27.86
C GLU A 270 21.77 -46.67 -27.27
N LYS A 271 20.76 -46.66 -28.16
CA LYS A 271 19.56 -47.54 -28.29
C LYS A 271 18.27 -47.24 -27.51
N ASP A 272 17.35 -46.61 -28.23
CA ASP A 272 16.07 -47.16 -28.71
C ASP A 272 15.13 -47.92 -27.75
N LEU A 273 13.87 -47.48 -27.70
CA LEU A 273 12.74 -48.39 -27.92
C LEU A 273 11.52 -47.65 -28.53
N GLU A 274 11.15 -48.04 -29.75
CA GLU A 274 10.00 -47.54 -30.55
C GLU A 274 8.64 -47.88 -29.88
N GLY A 275 7.62 -47.02 -30.05
CA GLY A 275 6.41 -47.07 -29.21
C GLY A 275 5.01 -46.85 -29.82
N ILE A 276 4.85 -46.72 -31.16
CA ILE A 276 3.55 -46.68 -31.89
C ILE A 276 2.69 -45.41 -31.59
N LYS A 277 2.56 -44.36 -32.45
CA LYS A 277 2.11 -44.27 -33.87
C LYS A 277 0.60 -44.56 -34.00
N ILE A 278 -0.27 -43.65 -34.45
CA ILE A 278 -0.56 -43.19 -35.83
C ILE A 278 -1.38 -41.89 -35.66
N HIS A 279 -1.05 -40.72 -36.23
CA HIS A 279 -0.78 -40.31 -37.63
C HIS A 279 -2.03 -40.15 -38.51
N CYS A 280 -2.40 -38.89 -38.76
CA CYS A 280 -2.95 -38.42 -40.05
C CYS A 280 -2.42 -37.00 -40.33
N MET A 281 -1.22 -36.91 -40.90
CA MET A 281 -0.83 -35.78 -41.75
C MET A 281 -1.75 -35.81 -43.00
N GLY A 282 -2.14 -34.70 -43.62
CA GLY A 282 -1.35 -33.66 -44.30
C GLY A 282 -2.11 -33.32 -45.59
N GLU A 283 -1.62 -32.58 -46.58
CA GLU A 283 -0.34 -31.90 -46.82
C GLU A 283 -0.62 -30.70 -47.75
N PHE A 284 0.15 -29.60 -47.71
CA PHE A 284 1.15 -29.28 -48.75
C PHE A 284 1.81 -27.88 -48.61
N GLU A 285 3.15 -27.93 -48.60
CA GLU A 285 4.13 -26.96 -49.12
C GLU A 285 4.35 -25.53 -48.54
N GLU A 286 5.59 -25.08 -48.75
CA GLU A 286 6.22 -23.88 -48.21
C GLU A 286 6.37 -22.77 -49.25
N GLY A 287 6.79 -21.57 -48.82
CA GLY A 287 7.71 -20.76 -49.63
C GLY A 287 7.17 -19.50 -50.29
N ALA A 288 6.86 -18.47 -49.51
CA ALA A 288 6.93 -17.08 -49.98
C ALA A 288 7.10 -16.06 -48.84
N GLU A 289 8.32 -15.60 -48.59
CA GLU A 289 8.53 -14.34 -47.86
C GLU A 289 8.07 -13.16 -48.72
N LYS A 290 7.13 -12.34 -48.23
CA LYS A 290 6.94 -10.93 -48.62
C LYS A 290 6.02 -10.16 -47.67
N ASN A 291 6.55 -9.06 -47.14
CA ASN A 291 5.89 -7.79 -46.86
C ASN A 291 4.45 -7.84 -46.30
N LEU A 292 4.31 -7.77 -44.98
CA LEU A 292 3.21 -7.03 -44.36
C LEU A 292 3.70 -5.63 -43.99
N GLU A 293 3.07 -4.64 -44.60
CA GLU A 293 3.50 -3.23 -44.64
C GLU A 293 3.19 -2.48 -43.32
N GLU A 294 4.06 -1.54 -42.91
CA GLU A 294 3.86 -0.75 -41.69
C GLU A 294 2.65 0.20 -41.81
N ALA A 295 1.47 -0.25 -41.39
CA ALA A 295 0.29 0.59 -41.23
C ALA A 295 0.45 1.56 -40.03
N LYS A 296 1.24 2.64 -40.23
CA LYS A 296 1.46 3.72 -39.24
C LYS A 296 0.16 4.43 -38.88
N LEU A 297 -0.40 4.10 -37.71
CA LEU A 297 -1.51 4.84 -37.12
C LEU A 297 -1.02 6.15 -36.45
N PRO A 298 -1.80 7.24 -36.53
CA PRO A 298 -1.34 8.56 -36.12
C PRO A 298 -1.31 8.75 -34.60
N ALA A 299 -0.39 9.59 -34.13
CA ALA A 299 -0.31 9.98 -32.73
C ALA A 299 -1.53 10.82 -32.32
N GLY A 300 -2.34 10.33 -31.37
CA GLY A 300 -3.55 11.01 -30.91
C GLY A 300 -3.86 10.78 -29.42
N ASN A 301 -3.68 11.82 -28.61
CA ASN A 301 -4.09 12.00 -27.21
C ASN A 301 -4.08 10.76 -26.29
N LYS A 302 -3.00 10.62 -25.50
CA LYS A 302 -2.97 9.75 -24.31
C LYS A 302 -4.21 9.97 -23.43
N MET A 303 -4.82 8.89 -22.96
CA MET A 303 -5.73 8.96 -21.81
C MET A 303 -4.97 9.41 -20.56
N ILE A 304 -5.52 10.38 -19.83
CA ILE A 304 -4.93 10.93 -18.62
C ILE A 304 -5.35 10.08 -17.44
N GLY A 305 -4.66 8.95 -17.25
CA GLY A 305 -4.85 8.03 -16.13
C GLY A 305 -3.50 7.52 -15.60
N PRO A 306 -3.45 7.02 -14.34
CA PRO A 306 -2.26 6.37 -13.81
C PRO A 306 -1.88 5.16 -14.66
N SER A 307 -0.61 5.08 -15.07
CA SER A 307 -0.08 3.91 -15.79
C SER A 307 0.05 2.73 -14.83
N ILE A 308 -0.61 1.61 -15.13
CA ILE A 308 -0.50 0.37 -14.35
C ILE A 308 0.53 -0.51 -15.04
N SER A 309 1.63 -0.82 -14.33
CA SER A 309 2.61 -1.82 -14.74
C SER A 309 2.02 -3.21 -14.58
N PHE A 310 1.43 -3.74 -15.65
CA PHE A 310 0.84 -5.08 -15.72
C PHE A 310 1.73 -5.97 -16.58
N SER A 311 2.05 -7.17 -16.08
CA SER A 311 2.78 -8.20 -16.81
C SER A 311 2.11 -9.55 -16.62
N LEU A 312 2.16 -10.41 -17.65
CA LEU A 312 1.67 -11.79 -17.58
C LEU A 312 2.44 -12.61 -16.52
N SER A 313 3.67 -12.21 -16.16
CA SER A 313 4.46 -12.81 -15.07
C SER A 313 3.83 -12.63 -13.68
N ASP A 314 3.02 -11.58 -13.52
CA ASP A 314 2.52 -11.15 -12.21
C ASP A 314 1.14 -11.77 -11.90
N ILE A 315 0.55 -12.41 -12.90
CA ILE A 315 -0.73 -13.10 -12.85
C ILE A 315 -0.60 -14.41 -12.07
N LYS A 316 -1.42 -14.58 -11.05
CA LYS A 316 -1.41 -15.77 -10.17
C LYS A 316 -2.73 -16.54 -10.26
N LYS A 317 -2.66 -17.84 -9.96
CA LYS A 317 -3.83 -18.77 -9.93
C LYS A 317 -4.48 -18.90 -8.54
N GLU A 318 -3.99 -18.15 -7.56
CA GLU A 318 -4.49 -18.17 -6.18
C GLU A 318 -4.38 -16.79 -5.53
N TYR A 319 -5.33 -16.48 -4.63
CA TYR A 319 -5.33 -15.25 -3.83
C TYR A 319 -4.93 -15.57 -2.39
N LYS A 320 -3.65 -15.40 -2.06
CA LYS A 320 -3.10 -15.56 -0.69
C LYS A 320 -3.54 -16.89 -0.06
N ASN A 321 -3.14 -17.99 -0.70
CA ASN A 321 -3.43 -19.38 -0.33
C ASN A 321 -4.91 -19.81 -0.48
N ALA A 322 -5.76 -19.01 -1.14
CA ALA A 322 -7.08 -19.45 -1.60
C ALA A 322 -7.04 -19.75 -3.09
N THR A 323 -7.45 -20.94 -3.49
CA THR A 323 -7.49 -21.39 -4.88
C THR A 323 -8.62 -20.70 -5.65
N LEU A 324 -8.45 -20.59 -6.96
CA LEU A 324 -9.46 -20.06 -7.89
C LEU A 324 -9.84 -21.12 -8.94
N PRO A 325 -11.06 -21.07 -9.49
CA PRO A 325 -11.39 -21.82 -10.71
C PRO A 325 -10.47 -21.42 -11.87
N ALA A 326 -10.32 -22.30 -12.87
CA ALA A 326 -9.30 -22.15 -13.91
C ALA A 326 -9.37 -20.83 -14.70
N HIS A 327 -10.59 -20.32 -14.94
CA HIS A 327 -10.90 -19.08 -15.65
C HIS A 327 -10.86 -17.82 -14.77
N TRP A 328 -10.43 -17.92 -13.51
CA TRP A 328 -10.20 -16.78 -12.62
C TRP A 328 -8.72 -16.67 -12.24
N LYS A 329 -8.24 -15.43 -12.16
CA LYS A 329 -6.84 -15.07 -11.92
C LYS A 329 -6.71 -13.93 -10.91
N VAL A 330 -5.48 -13.70 -10.45
CA VAL A 330 -5.13 -12.58 -9.57
C VAL A 330 -4.08 -11.69 -10.22
N PHE A 331 -4.26 -10.37 -10.14
CA PHE A 331 -3.20 -9.39 -10.33
C PHE A 331 -3.22 -8.41 -9.14
N ASP A 332 -2.08 -8.31 -8.44
CA ASP A 332 -1.92 -7.61 -7.15
C ASP A 332 -3.05 -7.91 -6.14
N THR A 333 -3.96 -6.96 -5.86
CA THR A 333 -5.10 -7.14 -4.95
C THR A 333 -6.42 -7.49 -5.66
N VAL A 334 -6.42 -7.57 -7.00
CA VAL A 334 -7.61 -7.81 -7.82
C VAL A 334 -7.72 -9.28 -8.21
N ILE A 335 -8.88 -9.90 -7.95
CA ILE A 335 -9.28 -11.14 -8.61
C ILE A 335 -10.05 -10.75 -9.88
N PHE A 336 -9.70 -11.32 -11.04
CA PHE A 336 -10.36 -11.01 -12.31
C PHE A 336 -10.70 -12.29 -13.08
N ARG A 337 -11.76 -12.23 -13.89
CA ARG A 337 -12.17 -13.31 -14.79
C ARG A 337 -11.35 -13.19 -16.07
N GLU A 338 -10.75 -14.28 -16.51
CA GLU A 338 -9.94 -14.29 -17.73
C GLU A 338 -10.82 -14.18 -18.98
N LYS A 339 -10.21 -13.90 -20.13
CA LYS A 339 -10.95 -13.64 -21.37
C LYS A 339 -11.54 -14.95 -21.93
N GLU A 340 -12.86 -15.07 -21.90
CA GLU A 340 -13.59 -16.11 -22.64
C GLU A 340 -13.83 -15.73 -24.10
N ASP A 341 -14.19 -16.73 -24.91
CA ASP A 341 -14.66 -16.53 -26.28
C ASP A 341 -15.91 -15.61 -26.30
N GLY A 342 -15.98 -14.75 -27.31
CA GLY A 342 -17.01 -13.70 -27.39
C GLY A 342 -16.75 -12.46 -26.51
N LEU A 343 -15.77 -12.45 -25.60
CA LEU A 343 -15.45 -11.24 -24.84
C LEU A 343 -14.66 -10.23 -25.68
N HIS A 344 -15.37 -9.43 -26.47
CA HIS A 344 -14.80 -8.44 -27.38
C HIS A 344 -14.35 -7.15 -26.67
N ALA A 345 -13.31 -6.51 -27.20
CA ALA A 345 -12.94 -5.14 -26.85
C ALA A 345 -13.86 -4.17 -27.61
N SER A 346 -14.20 -3.02 -27.00
CA SER A 346 -15.08 -2.02 -27.61
C SER A 346 -14.67 -0.60 -27.21
N SER A 347 -15.04 0.39 -28.02
CA SER A 347 -14.99 1.79 -27.61
C SER A 347 -16.13 2.14 -26.63
N LYS A 348 -17.23 1.39 -26.62
CA LYS A 348 -18.36 1.61 -25.71
C LYS A 348 -18.29 0.63 -24.54
N ILE A 349 -18.24 1.15 -23.32
CA ILE A 349 -18.18 0.34 -22.09
C ILE A 349 -19.46 0.57 -21.27
N ALA A 350 -20.18 -0.52 -21.01
CA ALA A 350 -21.27 -0.55 -20.04
C ALA A 350 -20.74 -1.23 -18.77
N ALA A 351 -20.50 -0.44 -17.73
CA ALA A 351 -19.86 -0.91 -16.50
C ALA A 351 -20.82 -0.86 -15.29
N PHE A 352 -20.69 -1.83 -14.38
CA PHE A 352 -21.65 -2.05 -13.29
C PHE A 352 -20.95 -2.39 -11.96
N ASP A 353 -21.57 -2.11 -10.81
CA ASP A 353 -21.35 -2.92 -9.58
C ASP A 353 -22.13 -4.25 -9.67
N PHE A 354 -22.01 -5.12 -8.65
CA PHE A 354 -22.71 -6.38 -8.55
C PHE A 354 -23.72 -6.44 -7.38
N ASP A 355 -23.35 -6.05 -6.16
CA ASP A 355 -24.07 -6.38 -4.93
C ASP A 355 -25.01 -5.24 -4.51
N GLY A 356 -26.25 -5.27 -4.98
CA GLY A 356 -27.24 -4.19 -4.86
C GLY A 356 -27.54 -3.51 -6.20
N CYS A 357 -26.60 -3.57 -7.17
CA CYS A 357 -26.81 -3.12 -8.54
C CYS A 357 -27.41 -4.21 -9.44
N LEU A 358 -26.70 -5.33 -9.62
CA LEU A 358 -27.11 -6.41 -10.53
C LEU A 358 -27.78 -7.58 -9.81
N ALA A 359 -27.29 -7.91 -8.62
CA ALA A 359 -27.75 -9.01 -7.78
C ALA A 359 -28.13 -8.51 -6.38
N ASN A 360 -29.29 -8.95 -5.90
CA ASN A 360 -29.65 -8.86 -4.49
C ASN A 360 -28.85 -9.93 -3.73
N THR A 361 -27.84 -9.51 -2.97
CA THR A 361 -27.05 -10.40 -2.12
C THR A 361 -27.23 -10.04 -0.65
N SER A 362 -27.20 -11.05 0.22
CA SER A 362 -27.41 -10.83 1.65
C SER A 362 -26.11 -11.00 2.41
N MET A 363 -25.65 -9.95 3.12
CA MET A 363 -24.53 -10.04 4.06
C MET A 363 -24.71 -11.11 5.15
N LYS A 364 -25.94 -11.61 5.36
CA LYS A 364 -26.27 -12.68 6.31
C LYS A 364 -26.17 -14.09 5.72
N ARG A 365 -26.02 -14.25 4.40
CA ARG A 365 -26.02 -15.54 3.70
C ARG A 365 -24.73 -15.70 2.86
N VAL A 366 -24.08 -16.84 3.00
CA VAL A 366 -22.79 -17.16 2.35
C VAL A 366 -22.97 -18.41 1.49
N GLY A 367 -22.41 -18.40 0.28
CA GLY A 367 -22.58 -19.43 -0.74
C GLY A 367 -22.72 -18.82 -2.14
N ALA A 368 -22.35 -19.60 -3.16
CA ALA A 368 -22.43 -19.25 -4.58
C ALA A 368 -23.88 -18.97 -5.04
N ASP A 369 -24.86 -19.65 -4.43
CA ASP A 369 -26.28 -19.59 -4.80
C ASP A 369 -27.08 -18.64 -3.90
N GLN A 370 -26.40 -17.92 -2.99
CA GLN A 370 -27.04 -17.02 -2.01
C GLN A 370 -27.21 -15.60 -2.56
N TRP A 371 -27.85 -15.51 -3.72
CA TRP A 371 -28.19 -14.29 -4.45
C TRP A 371 -29.53 -14.43 -5.17
N SER A 372 -30.06 -13.34 -5.70
CA SER A 372 -31.06 -13.32 -6.77
C SER A 372 -30.81 -12.12 -7.68
N LEU A 373 -31.39 -12.07 -8.88
CA LEU A 373 -31.39 -10.84 -9.68
C LEU A 373 -31.97 -9.67 -8.85
N GLN A 374 -31.38 -8.49 -8.95
CA GLN A 374 -31.93 -7.27 -8.32
C GLN A 374 -33.25 -6.87 -8.99
N HIS A 375 -33.35 -7.03 -10.31
CA HIS A 375 -34.61 -6.95 -11.05
C HIS A 375 -34.62 -7.91 -12.26
N LYS A 376 -35.82 -8.40 -12.62
CA LYS A 376 -36.04 -9.40 -13.68
C LYS A 376 -35.62 -8.95 -15.09
N SER A 377 -35.54 -7.64 -15.36
CA SER A 377 -35.14 -7.11 -16.68
C SER A 377 -33.63 -7.06 -16.90
N ILE A 378 -32.81 -7.37 -15.89
CA ILE A 378 -31.35 -7.21 -15.94
C ILE A 378 -30.70 -8.10 -17.02
N PRO A 379 -30.98 -9.42 -17.12
CA PRO A 379 -30.42 -10.26 -18.18
C PRO A 379 -30.70 -9.73 -19.59
N GLU A 380 -31.95 -9.38 -19.86
CA GLU A 380 -32.38 -8.86 -21.16
C GLU A 380 -31.76 -7.50 -21.49
N LYS A 381 -31.67 -6.58 -20.52
CA LYS A 381 -31.00 -5.28 -20.71
C LYS A 381 -29.49 -5.42 -20.93
N LEU A 382 -28.83 -6.35 -20.24
CA LEU A 382 -27.40 -6.62 -20.45
C LEU A 382 -27.14 -7.29 -21.81
N GLN A 383 -27.97 -8.26 -22.22
CA GLN A 383 -27.86 -8.89 -23.52
C GLN A 383 -28.01 -7.87 -24.67
N ARG A 384 -29.04 -7.02 -24.63
CA ARG A 384 -29.23 -5.95 -25.63
C ARG A 384 -28.04 -4.98 -25.69
N LEU A 385 -27.43 -4.63 -24.55
CA LEU A 385 -26.22 -3.80 -24.55
C LEU A 385 -25.04 -4.48 -25.23
N TYR A 386 -24.86 -5.79 -25.01
CA TYR A 386 -23.84 -6.57 -25.71
C TYR A 386 -24.11 -6.64 -27.22
N ASP A 387 -25.37 -6.86 -27.62
CA ASP A 387 -25.81 -6.87 -29.03
C ASP A 387 -25.63 -5.48 -29.69
N ASP A 388 -25.86 -4.38 -28.95
CA ASP A 388 -25.55 -3.00 -29.33
C ASP A 388 -24.02 -2.73 -29.44
N GLY A 389 -23.16 -3.71 -29.13
CA GLY A 389 -21.70 -3.60 -29.21
C GLY A 389 -21.03 -2.93 -28.00
N TYR A 390 -21.68 -2.88 -26.84
CA TYR A 390 -21.02 -2.51 -25.59
C TYR A 390 -20.22 -3.70 -25.04
N LYS A 391 -19.01 -3.43 -24.58
CA LYS A 391 -18.31 -4.36 -23.70
C LYS A 391 -18.90 -4.24 -22.30
N LEU A 392 -19.44 -5.35 -21.79
CA LEU A 392 -19.98 -5.44 -20.44
C LEU A 392 -18.86 -5.66 -19.42
N VAL A 393 -18.84 -4.86 -18.34
CA VAL A 393 -17.82 -4.96 -17.28
C VAL A 393 -18.44 -4.88 -15.88
N ILE A 394 -18.05 -5.75 -14.97
CA ILE A 394 -18.39 -5.66 -13.53
C ILE A 394 -17.14 -5.24 -12.74
N PHE A 395 -17.30 -4.21 -11.92
CA PHE A 395 -16.31 -3.69 -10.98
C PHE A 395 -16.89 -3.76 -9.57
N THR A 396 -16.52 -4.77 -8.77
CA THR A 396 -17.08 -5.01 -7.43
C THR A 396 -16.02 -4.96 -6.33
N ASN A 397 -16.43 -4.50 -5.14
CA ASN A 397 -15.58 -4.32 -3.96
C ASN A 397 -15.76 -5.48 -2.96
N GLU A 398 -14.79 -6.39 -2.79
CA GLU A 398 -14.94 -7.56 -1.89
C GLU A 398 -13.87 -7.66 -0.80
N SER A 399 -13.89 -6.72 0.16
CA SER A 399 -12.89 -6.69 1.24
C SER A 399 -12.97 -7.87 2.22
N ASN A 400 -14.02 -8.71 2.18
CA ASN A 400 -14.10 -9.87 3.07
C ASN A 400 -13.07 -10.95 2.70
N ILE A 401 -12.70 -11.07 1.43
CA ILE A 401 -11.64 -11.97 0.95
C ILE A 401 -10.29 -11.64 1.63
N GLU A 402 -9.99 -10.36 1.86
CA GLU A 402 -8.78 -9.98 2.60
C GLU A 402 -8.95 -10.00 4.13
N ARG A 403 -10.10 -9.55 4.64
CA ARG A 403 -10.38 -9.51 6.10
C ARG A 403 -10.44 -10.91 6.72
N TRP A 404 -11.14 -11.85 6.09
CA TRP A 404 -11.50 -13.15 6.67
C TRP A 404 -10.42 -14.21 6.42
N LYS A 405 -9.20 -13.97 6.92
CA LYS A 405 -8.02 -14.84 6.67
C LYS A 405 -8.29 -16.35 6.85
N ASN A 406 -9.05 -16.74 7.88
CA ASN A 406 -9.37 -18.14 8.20
C ASN A 406 -10.60 -18.70 7.46
N LYS A 407 -11.29 -17.87 6.66
CA LYS A 407 -12.44 -18.24 5.82
C LYS A 407 -12.29 -17.73 4.38
N ARG A 408 -11.05 -17.46 3.95
CA ARG A 408 -10.78 -16.80 2.66
C ARG A 408 -11.31 -17.61 1.49
N GLN A 409 -11.10 -18.93 1.49
CA GLN A 409 -11.65 -19.82 0.46
C GLN A 409 -13.17 -19.66 0.37
N GLN A 410 -13.89 -19.85 1.47
CA GLN A 410 -15.35 -19.64 1.54
C GLN A 410 -15.81 -18.24 1.08
N ALA A 411 -15.02 -17.18 1.27
CA ALA A 411 -15.32 -15.85 0.76
C ALA A 411 -15.07 -15.73 -0.76
N VAL A 412 -13.99 -16.34 -1.27
CA VAL A 412 -13.68 -16.44 -2.70
C VAL A 412 -14.75 -17.27 -3.41
N ASP A 413 -14.99 -18.51 -2.98
CA ASP A 413 -16.00 -19.43 -3.52
C ASP A 413 -17.39 -18.76 -3.58
N SER A 414 -17.77 -18.07 -2.50
CA SER A 414 -19.06 -17.39 -2.40
C SER A 414 -19.17 -16.13 -3.25
N LYS A 415 -18.06 -15.51 -3.67
CA LYS A 415 -18.09 -14.32 -4.54
C LYS A 415 -18.00 -14.72 -6.01
N VAL A 416 -16.99 -15.53 -6.33
CA VAL A 416 -16.72 -16.07 -7.66
C VAL A 416 -17.90 -16.89 -8.16
N GLY A 417 -18.43 -17.83 -7.35
CA GLY A 417 -19.56 -18.66 -7.75
C GLY A 417 -20.85 -17.86 -8.01
N ARG A 418 -21.10 -16.76 -7.27
CA ARG A 418 -22.23 -15.86 -7.58
C ARG A 418 -22.06 -15.17 -8.93
N LEU A 419 -20.84 -14.76 -9.24
CA LEU A 419 -20.53 -14.04 -10.49
C LEU A 419 -20.60 -14.98 -11.69
N ASP A 420 -20.07 -16.20 -11.60
CA ASP A 420 -20.23 -17.22 -12.65
C ASP A 420 -21.71 -17.62 -12.84
N ASN A 421 -22.43 -17.93 -11.75
CA ASN A 421 -23.88 -18.23 -11.79
C ASN A 421 -24.69 -17.06 -12.41
N PHE A 422 -24.29 -15.82 -12.18
CA PHE A 422 -24.92 -14.64 -12.78
C PHE A 422 -24.61 -14.52 -14.27
N ILE A 423 -23.37 -14.75 -14.70
CA ILE A 423 -22.97 -14.68 -16.12
C ILE A 423 -23.71 -15.75 -16.93
N GLU A 424 -23.83 -16.98 -16.41
CA GLU A 424 -24.63 -18.05 -17.02
C GLU A 424 -26.12 -17.66 -17.12
N CYS A 425 -26.65 -16.96 -16.11
CA CYS A 425 -28.03 -16.45 -16.12
C CYS A 425 -28.24 -15.33 -17.16
N VAL A 426 -27.25 -14.47 -17.41
CA VAL A 426 -27.32 -13.37 -18.38
C VAL A 426 -27.09 -13.81 -19.82
N LYS A 427 -26.26 -14.85 -20.04
CA LYS A 427 -25.91 -15.37 -21.38
C LYS A 427 -25.27 -14.35 -22.33
N ALA A 428 -24.55 -13.38 -21.77
CA ALA A 428 -23.70 -12.45 -22.50
C ALA A 428 -22.27 -12.46 -21.89
N PRO A 429 -21.20 -12.33 -22.69
CA PRO A 429 -19.83 -12.22 -22.20
C PRO A 429 -19.64 -10.98 -21.32
N ILE A 430 -19.20 -11.18 -20.07
CA ILE A 430 -18.95 -10.10 -19.10
C ILE A 430 -17.53 -10.22 -18.54
N GLN A 431 -16.76 -9.12 -18.64
CA GLN A 431 -15.47 -8.98 -17.98
C GLN A 431 -15.68 -8.64 -16.50
N VAL A 432 -15.06 -9.36 -15.56
CA VAL A 432 -15.20 -9.07 -14.12
C VAL A 432 -13.87 -8.75 -13.47
N PHE A 433 -13.87 -7.73 -12.60
CA PHE A 433 -12.80 -7.41 -11.65
C PHE A 433 -13.38 -7.25 -10.23
N ILE A 434 -12.67 -7.82 -9.26
CA ILE A 434 -13.03 -7.87 -7.84
C ILE A 434 -11.88 -7.26 -7.05
N ALA A 435 -12.06 -6.06 -6.52
CA ALA A 435 -11.07 -5.43 -5.63
C ALA A 435 -11.16 -6.04 -4.22
N CYS A 436 -10.24 -6.94 -3.90
CA CYS A 436 -10.27 -7.71 -2.66
C CYS A 436 -9.60 -7.00 -1.47
N GLY A 437 -8.75 -6.00 -1.72
CA GLY A 437 -8.01 -5.31 -0.67
C GLY A 437 -8.86 -4.33 0.13
N LEU A 438 -8.17 -3.61 1.02
CA LEU A 438 -8.78 -2.80 2.07
C LEU A 438 -8.75 -1.32 1.69
N GLY A 439 -9.86 -0.62 1.96
CA GLY A 439 -9.88 0.84 1.89
C GLY A 439 -9.09 1.48 3.03
N LYS A 440 -8.63 2.70 2.77
CA LYS A 440 -7.86 3.61 3.63
C LYS A 440 -8.13 3.43 5.13
N GLY A 441 -7.18 2.82 5.83
CA GLY A 441 -7.28 2.52 7.26
C GLY A 441 -6.10 3.04 8.06
N LYS A 442 -6.23 3.09 9.40
CA LYS A 442 -5.16 3.53 10.28
C LYS A 442 -3.98 2.54 10.25
N GLY A 443 -2.96 2.86 9.45
CA GLY A 443 -1.82 1.97 9.20
C GLY A 443 -2.07 0.90 8.13
N ILE A 444 -3.16 1.02 7.36
CA ILE A 444 -3.49 0.14 6.24
C ILE A 444 -3.41 1.01 4.97
N PRO A 445 -2.56 0.67 3.98
CA PRO A 445 -2.54 1.35 2.69
C PRO A 445 -3.93 1.33 2.05
N ASP A 446 -4.28 2.40 1.35
CA ASP A 446 -5.50 2.42 0.55
C ASP A 446 -5.28 1.63 -0.74
N ASP A 447 -6.17 0.69 -1.03
CA ASP A 447 -6.10 -0.12 -2.25
C ASP A 447 -6.48 0.74 -3.47
N PRO A 448 -5.59 0.94 -4.46
CA PRO A 448 -5.86 1.78 -5.63
C PRO A 448 -6.90 1.18 -6.58
N TYR A 449 -7.18 -0.13 -6.48
CA TYR A 449 -8.21 -0.80 -7.26
C TYR A 449 -9.58 -0.75 -6.57
N ARG A 450 -9.62 -0.50 -5.26
CA ARG A 450 -10.88 -0.47 -4.50
C ARG A 450 -11.65 0.83 -4.75
N LYS A 451 -12.89 0.72 -5.26
CA LYS A 451 -13.79 1.88 -5.44
C LYS A 451 -13.95 2.65 -4.12
N PRO A 452 -13.85 4.00 -4.10
CA PRO A 452 -13.90 4.88 -5.26
C PRO A 452 -12.59 5.06 -6.06
N ASN A 453 -11.47 4.44 -5.67
CA ASN A 453 -10.23 4.55 -6.44
C ASN A 453 -10.37 3.87 -7.83
N PRO A 454 -9.92 4.52 -8.93
CA PRO A 454 -10.26 4.09 -10.29
C PRO A 454 -9.38 2.95 -10.85
N GLY A 455 -8.57 2.27 -10.02
CA GLY A 455 -7.55 1.34 -10.51
C GLY A 455 -8.09 0.16 -11.32
N MET A 456 -9.26 -0.40 -10.99
CA MET A 456 -9.87 -1.46 -11.80
C MET A 456 -10.25 -0.98 -13.21
N TRP A 457 -10.73 0.28 -13.34
CA TRP A 457 -11.02 0.86 -14.66
C TRP A 457 -9.76 1.00 -15.50
N TRP A 458 -8.69 1.57 -14.92
CA TRP A 458 -7.44 1.75 -15.65
C TRP A 458 -6.77 0.41 -16.01
N LEU A 459 -6.88 -0.61 -15.15
CA LEU A 459 -6.45 -1.98 -15.45
C LEU A 459 -7.20 -2.51 -16.67
N MET A 460 -8.53 -2.42 -16.67
CA MET A 460 -9.40 -2.84 -17.77
C MET A 460 -9.08 -2.11 -19.08
N ALA A 461 -9.01 -0.78 -19.03
CA ALA A 461 -8.84 0.07 -20.19
C ALA A 461 -7.46 -0.08 -20.86
N GLN A 462 -6.39 -0.18 -20.05
CA GLN A 462 -5.02 -0.29 -20.56
C GLN A 462 -4.71 -1.70 -21.06
N HIS A 463 -5.13 -2.75 -20.33
CA HIS A 463 -4.61 -4.12 -20.54
C HIS A 463 -5.65 -5.12 -21.05
N PHE A 464 -6.94 -4.86 -20.86
CA PHE A 464 -8.02 -5.79 -21.26
C PHE A 464 -8.91 -5.24 -22.39
N ASN A 465 -8.59 -4.08 -22.97
CA ASN A 465 -9.37 -3.46 -24.07
C ASN A 465 -8.62 -3.39 -25.42
N SER A 466 -7.57 -4.20 -25.60
CA SER A 466 -6.85 -4.34 -26.88
C SER A 466 -6.37 -3.02 -27.51
N GLY A 467 -6.06 -2.01 -26.71
CA GLY A 467 -5.68 -0.67 -27.17
C GLY A 467 -6.82 0.17 -27.78
N ILE A 468 -8.06 -0.35 -27.83
CA ILE A 468 -9.21 0.39 -28.35
C ILE A 468 -9.53 1.54 -27.40
N LYS A 469 -9.47 2.77 -27.94
CA LYS A 469 -9.82 3.99 -27.23
C LYS A 469 -11.30 3.97 -26.85
N ILE A 470 -11.57 4.08 -25.55
CA ILE A 470 -12.93 4.19 -25.02
C ILE A 470 -13.50 5.59 -25.33
N ASP A 471 -14.74 5.59 -25.80
CA ASP A 471 -15.61 6.74 -25.94
C ASP A 471 -16.27 6.99 -24.57
N MET A 472 -15.92 8.10 -23.92
CA MET A 472 -16.39 8.42 -22.58
C MET A 472 -17.83 8.99 -22.56
N ASP A 473 -18.31 9.52 -23.68
CA ASP A 473 -19.66 10.11 -23.79
C ASP A 473 -20.71 9.02 -24.05
N GLN A 474 -20.31 7.92 -24.71
CA GLN A 474 -21.12 6.70 -24.87
C GLN A 474 -20.98 5.73 -23.68
N SER A 475 -19.89 5.77 -22.91
CA SER A 475 -19.66 4.85 -21.79
C SER A 475 -20.27 5.33 -20.47
N PHE A 476 -20.67 4.39 -19.61
CA PHE A 476 -21.33 4.71 -18.35
C PHE A 476 -21.04 3.71 -17.22
N TYR A 477 -21.30 4.12 -15.99
CA TYR A 477 -21.27 3.28 -14.79
C TYR A 477 -22.63 3.23 -14.09
N VAL A 478 -23.03 2.05 -13.60
CA VAL A 478 -24.26 1.85 -12.81
C VAL A 478 -23.95 1.19 -11.47
N GLY A 479 -24.38 1.77 -10.35
CA GLY A 479 -24.08 1.26 -9.01
C GLY A 479 -25.02 1.81 -7.92
N ASP A 480 -25.22 1.07 -6.84
CA ASP A 480 -26.14 1.47 -5.75
C ASP A 480 -25.49 2.46 -4.76
N ALA A 481 -24.16 2.49 -4.69
CA ALA A 481 -23.41 3.36 -3.78
C ALA A 481 -23.33 4.82 -4.29
N ALA A 482 -24.48 5.48 -4.36
CA ALA A 482 -24.67 6.81 -4.91
C ALA A 482 -24.67 7.94 -3.87
N GLY A 483 -24.41 7.64 -2.58
CA GLY A 483 -24.36 8.63 -1.50
C GLY A 483 -25.72 9.21 -1.09
N ARG A 484 -26.83 8.56 -1.46
CA ARG A 484 -28.20 8.90 -1.02
C ARG A 484 -28.37 8.57 0.48
N GLU A 485 -29.38 9.13 1.14
CA GLU A 485 -29.58 9.02 2.61
C GLU A 485 -29.62 7.57 3.15
N ASN A 486 -30.06 6.61 2.33
CA ASN A 486 -30.14 5.19 2.69
C ASN A 486 -29.07 4.32 2.01
N ASP A 487 -28.16 4.89 1.21
CA ASP A 487 -27.11 4.12 0.54
C ASP A 487 -26.03 3.70 1.53
N HIS A 488 -25.41 2.55 1.27
CA HIS A 488 -24.39 1.99 2.15
C HIS A 488 -23.04 2.74 2.04
N SER A 489 -22.79 3.45 0.93
CA SER A 489 -21.66 4.35 0.69
C SER A 489 -21.87 5.25 -0.54
N ASP A 490 -20.90 6.09 -0.86
CA ASP A 490 -20.76 6.94 -2.04
C ASP A 490 -19.74 6.38 -3.07
N ALA A 491 -19.32 5.13 -2.90
CA ALA A 491 -18.17 4.56 -3.59
C ALA A 491 -18.34 4.41 -5.12
N ASP A 492 -19.57 4.34 -5.64
CA ASP A 492 -19.84 4.12 -7.06
C ASP A 492 -19.97 5.42 -7.84
N ILE A 493 -20.65 6.42 -7.26
CA ILE A 493 -20.72 7.75 -7.84
C ILE A 493 -19.35 8.43 -7.85
N GLU A 494 -18.57 8.31 -6.77
CA GLU A 494 -17.20 8.85 -6.73
C GLU A 494 -16.23 8.05 -7.62
N PHE A 495 -16.43 6.73 -7.84
CA PHE A 495 -15.66 5.96 -8.83
C PHE A 495 -15.92 6.46 -10.26
N ALA A 496 -17.20 6.58 -10.66
CA ALA A 496 -17.58 7.07 -11.99
C ALA A 496 -17.03 8.49 -12.23
N LYS A 497 -17.18 9.37 -11.24
CA LYS A 497 -16.67 10.75 -11.23
C LYS A 497 -15.14 10.85 -11.27
N ALA A 498 -14.41 9.95 -10.61
CA ALA A 498 -12.95 9.88 -10.66
C ALA A 498 -12.41 9.41 -12.03
N ILE A 499 -13.25 8.78 -12.84
CA ILE A 499 -12.95 8.34 -14.21
C ILE A 499 -13.43 9.37 -15.25
N GLY A 500 -14.51 10.10 -14.95
CA GLY A 500 -15.23 10.95 -15.91
C GLY A 500 -16.30 10.19 -16.69
N LEU A 501 -16.86 9.11 -16.14
CA LEU A 501 -17.99 8.37 -16.71
C LEU A 501 -19.32 9.01 -16.35
N LYS A 502 -20.31 8.89 -17.24
CA LYS A 502 -21.72 9.11 -16.90
C LYS A 502 -22.15 8.08 -15.86
N PHE A 503 -22.77 8.53 -14.77
CA PHE A 503 -23.28 7.67 -13.70
C PHE A 503 -24.80 7.51 -13.77
N HIS A 504 -25.31 6.35 -13.37
CA HIS A 504 -26.73 6.06 -13.16
C HIS A 504 -26.93 5.20 -11.90
N VAL A 505 -28.07 5.32 -11.25
CA VAL A 505 -28.47 4.40 -10.17
C VAL A 505 -29.28 3.21 -10.74
N PRO A 506 -29.30 2.03 -10.07
CA PRO A 506 -29.86 0.82 -10.66
C PRO A 506 -31.38 0.91 -10.86
N GLU A 507 -32.09 1.60 -9.97
CA GLU A 507 -33.55 1.76 -10.01
C GLU A 507 -33.97 2.54 -11.27
N GLU A 508 -33.28 3.66 -11.56
CA GLU A 508 -33.48 4.46 -12.78
C GLU A 508 -33.06 3.71 -14.05
N TYR A 509 -31.90 3.05 -14.03
CA TYR A 509 -31.33 2.41 -15.22
C TYR A 509 -32.10 1.15 -15.64
N PHE A 510 -32.44 0.29 -14.68
CA PHE A 510 -33.16 -0.95 -14.95
C PHE A 510 -34.69 -0.77 -14.92
N GLY A 511 -35.20 0.25 -14.23
CA GLY A 511 -36.61 0.67 -14.21
C GLY A 511 -37.45 -0.16 -13.26
N PHE A 512 -37.18 -0.06 -11.96
CA PHE A 512 -37.84 -0.83 -10.89
C PHE A 512 -38.04 -0.02 -9.59
#